data_AF-A0A9Q3QAL1-F1
#
_entry.id   AF-A0A9Q3QAL1-F1
#
_cell.length_a   1.000
_cell.length_b   1.000
_cell.length_c   1.000
_cell.angle_alpha   90.00
_cell.angle_beta   90.00
_cell.angle_gamma   90.00
#
_symmetry.space_group_name_H-M   'P 1'
#
loop_
_entity.id
_entity.type
_entity.pdbx_description
1 polymer ?
#
loop_
_entity_poly.entity_id
_entity_poly.type
_entity_poly.pdbx_seq_one_letter_code
_entity_poly.pdbx_strand_id
1 'polypeptide(L)'
;MTHNQIKIGCNRSGTANANKSPSKTITSRKLYCPFRIYARKYAKSTTWTLKVKNPEHSHDATKNIMAHPAFRKFNEQETSQTSQMSESLLMPRKIQAQLCSQRESDRPGIPQDIYNQVKRIKKDKLQGRRSINALIDTLKEENFVWSSARDAEGHITSLFFTHPLL
;
A
#
# COMPACT_ATOMS: atom_id res chain seq x y z
N MET A 1 4.65 -26.25 -0.40
CA MET A 1 6.08 -26.13 -0.76
C MET A 1 6.85 -25.63 0.45
N THR A 2 7.71 -26.45 1.06
CA THR A 2 8.54 -26.03 2.20
C THR A 2 9.72 -25.21 1.69
N HIS A 3 9.71 -23.90 1.94
CA HIS A 3 10.87 -23.05 1.65
C HIS A 3 12.01 -23.41 2.61
N ASN A 4 12.91 -24.30 2.18
CA ASN A 4 14.12 -24.68 2.93
C ASN A 4 15.20 -23.59 2.93
N GLN A 5 14.93 -22.44 2.32
CA GLN A 5 15.84 -21.31 2.26
C GLN A 5 15.08 -19.98 2.31
N ILE A 6 15.57 -19.05 3.13
CA ILE A 6 15.08 -17.68 3.27
C ILE A 6 16.25 -16.74 2.98
N LYS A 7 16.01 -15.71 2.18
CA LYS A 7 16.98 -14.65 1.89
C LYS A 7 16.48 -13.35 2.49
N ILE A 8 17.26 -12.77 3.40
CA ILE A 8 17.00 -11.49 4.04
C ILE A 8 18.04 -10.50 3.53
N GLY A 9 17.64 -9.26 3.25
CA GLY A 9 18.55 -8.21 2.80
C GLY A 9 18.20 -6.88 3.44
N CYS A 10 19.14 -5.92 3.34
CA CYS A 10 18.89 -4.56 3.82
C CYS A 10 17.66 -3.93 3.12
N ASN A 11 16.88 -3.13 3.84
CA ASN A 11 15.74 -2.40 3.28
C ASN A 11 16.13 -1.37 2.21
N ARG A 12 17.41 -0.97 2.17
CA ARG A 12 18.01 -0.11 1.14
C ARG A 12 18.74 -0.89 0.03
N SER A 13 18.59 -2.21 -0.02
CA SER A 13 19.18 -3.04 -1.08
C SER A 13 18.45 -2.87 -2.43
N GLY A 14 19.17 -3.16 -3.52
CA GLY A 14 18.66 -3.10 -4.89
C GLY A 14 18.68 -1.71 -5.52
N THR A 15 18.04 -1.57 -6.68
CA THR A 15 17.96 -0.33 -7.46
C THR A 15 16.52 0.17 -7.57
N ALA A 16 16.38 1.48 -7.79
CA ALA A 16 15.10 2.08 -8.15
C ALA A 16 14.57 1.43 -9.44
N ASN A 17 13.27 1.20 -9.55
CA ASN A 17 12.69 0.70 -10.79
C ASN A 17 12.65 1.85 -11.80
N ALA A 18 13.49 1.79 -12.84
CA ALA A 18 13.54 2.80 -13.91
C ALA A 18 12.29 2.77 -14.83
N ASN A 19 11.52 1.67 -14.84
CA ASN A 19 10.38 1.46 -15.75
C ASN A 19 9.06 2.11 -15.28
N LYS A 20 9.08 3.26 -14.61
CA LYS A 20 7.85 4.00 -14.27
C LYS A 20 7.92 5.38 -14.91
N SER A 21 6.79 5.80 -15.48
CA SER A 21 6.62 6.98 -16.31
C SER A 21 7.43 8.22 -15.85
N PRO A 22 7.99 9.01 -16.79
CA PRO A 22 8.97 10.07 -16.52
C PRO A 22 8.43 11.25 -15.69
N SER A 23 7.12 11.30 -15.38
CA SER A 23 6.50 12.45 -14.73
C SER A 23 6.58 12.45 -13.19
N LYS A 24 7.22 11.46 -12.56
CA LYS A 24 7.36 11.40 -11.10
C LYS A 24 8.83 11.26 -10.72
N THR A 25 9.41 12.32 -10.16
CA THR A 25 10.65 12.25 -9.39
C THR A 25 10.40 11.37 -8.16
N ILE A 26 10.56 10.06 -8.32
CA ILE A 26 10.45 9.11 -7.22
C ILE A 26 11.82 9.09 -6.53
N THR A 27 11.89 9.68 -5.35
CA THR A 27 13.03 9.49 -4.45
C THR A 27 13.03 8.02 -3.98
N SER A 28 13.90 7.21 -4.58
CA SER A 28 14.11 5.83 -4.17
C SER A 28 14.98 5.81 -2.91
N ARG A 29 14.55 5.07 -1.88
CA ARG A 29 15.34 4.84 -0.66
C ARG A 29 16.39 3.73 -0.82
N LYS A 30 16.48 3.12 -2.00
CA LYS A 30 17.44 2.07 -2.28
C LYS A 30 18.79 2.69 -2.63
N LEU A 31 19.84 2.22 -1.95
CA LEU A 31 21.23 2.70 -2.05
C LEU A 31 22.17 1.59 -2.53
N TYR A 32 21.64 0.60 -3.27
CA TYR A 32 22.42 -0.54 -3.75
C TYR A 32 23.16 -1.29 -2.61
N CYS A 33 22.59 -1.29 -1.41
CA CYS A 33 23.23 -1.91 -0.25
C CYS A 33 23.48 -3.42 -0.49
N PRO A 34 24.72 -3.91 -0.39
CA PRO A 34 25.08 -5.28 -0.76
C PRO A 34 24.73 -6.31 0.33
N PHE A 35 24.39 -5.84 1.54
CA PHE A 35 24.13 -6.65 2.73
C PHE A 35 23.02 -7.69 2.55
N ARG A 36 23.34 -8.96 2.84
CA ARG A 36 22.42 -10.10 2.74
C ARG A 36 22.69 -11.16 3.80
N ILE A 37 21.63 -11.82 4.27
CA ILE A 37 21.67 -13.00 5.14
C ILE A 37 20.90 -14.13 4.44
N TYR A 38 21.46 -15.33 4.46
CA TYR A 38 20.80 -16.54 3.99
C TYR A 38 20.52 -17.45 5.18
N ALA A 39 19.25 -17.74 5.44
CA ALA A 39 18.82 -18.78 6.35
C ALA A 39 18.53 -20.04 5.54
N ARG A 40 19.11 -21.19 5.92
CA ARG A 40 18.82 -22.49 5.31
C ARG A 40 18.38 -23.47 6.38
N LYS A 41 17.30 -24.20 6.13
CA LYS A 41 16.83 -25.29 6.98
C LYS A 41 17.40 -26.60 6.46
N TYR A 42 17.91 -27.44 7.35
CA TYR A 42 18.31 -28.79 6.98
C TYR A 42 17.08 -29.65 6.71
N ALA A 43 17.08 -30.41 5.61
CA ALA A 43 15.90 -31.15 5.16
C ALA A 43 15.36 -32.17 6.18
N LYS A 44 16.24 -32.71 7.04
CA LYS A 44 15.92 -33.73 8.05
C LYS A 44 15.89 -33.19 9.49
N SER A 45 16.07 -31.89 9.69
CA SER A 45 16.16 -31.29 11.03
C SER A 45 15.31 -30.03 11.15
N THR A 46 14.96 -29.67 12.38
CA THR A 46 14.34 -28.38 12.73
C THR A 46 15.36 -27.24 12.80
N THR A 47 16.67 -27.54 12.71
CA THR A 47 17.76 -26.57 12.81
C THR A 47 17.87 -25.70 11.56
N TRP A 48 18.05 -24.40 11.78
CA TRP A 48 18.36 -23.39 10.76
C TRP A 48 19.81 -22.93 10.88
N THR A 49 20.49 -22.76 9.74
CA THR A 49 21.81 -22.11 9.69
C THR A 49 21.68 -20.76 9.00
N LEU A 50 22.25 -19.74 9.63
CA LEU A 50 22.34 -18.38 9.10
C LEU A 50 23.75 -18.14 8.56
N LYS A 51 23.85 -17.70 7.31
CA LYS A 51 25.10 -17.26 6.69
C LYS A 51 24.97 -15.82 6.21
N VAL A 52 25.79 -14.93 6.79
CA VAL A 52 25.91 -13.55 6.33
C VAL A 52 26.73 -13.55 5.03
N LYS A 53 26.26 -12.83 4.01
CA LYS A 53 26.96 -12.61 2.74
C LYS A 53 27.03 -11.11 2.52
N ASN A 54 28.25 -10.59 2.36
CA ASN A 54 28.55 -9.16 2.33
C ASN A 54 28.11 -8.51 3.66
N PRO A 55 28.90 -8.63 4.74
CA PRO A 55 28.53 -8.09 6.04
C PRO A 55 28.43 -6.55 6.07
N GLU A 56 29.03 -5.88 5.09
CA GLU A 56 29.09 -4.42 5.01
C GLU A 56 27.80 -3.76 4.51
N HIS A 57 27.50 -2.59 5.08
CA HIS A 57 26.48 -1.68 4.61
C HIS A 57 27.11 -0.51 3.84
N SER A 58 26.49 -0.10 2.73
CA SER A 58 26.92 1.09 1.97
C SER A 58 26.41 2.41 2.54
N HIS A 59 25.87 2.40 3.77
CA HIS A 59 25.25 3.55 4.41
C HIS A 59 25.21 3.38 5.92
N ASP A 60 25.10 4.49 6.64
CA ASP A 60 24.95 4.49 8.08
C ASP A 60 23.62 3.91 8.55
N ALA A 61 23.61 3.44 9.79
CA ALA A 61 22.38 3.10 10.50
C ALA A 61 21.49 4.34 10.62
N THR A 62 20.20 4.18 10.41
CA THR A 62 19.27 5.30 10.55
C THR A 62 18.87 5.47 12.01
N LYS A 63 19.10 6.65 12.57
CA LYS A 63 18.71 6.97 13.95
C LYS A 63 17.19 7.04 14.15
N ASN A 64 16.47 7.40 13.09
CA ASN A 64 15.02 7.49 13.10
C ASN A 64 14.38 6.16 12.64
N ILE A 65 13.78 5.43 13.58
CA ILE A 65 13.06 4.18 13.31
C ILE A 65 11.92 4.39 12.30
N MET A 66 11.29 5.57 12.28
CA MET A 66 10.22 5.93 11.35
C MET A 66 10.69 6.14 9.90
N ALA A 67 12.00 6.20 9.64
CA ALA A 67 12.51 6.15 8.28
C ALA A 67 12.24 4.79 7.60
N HIS A 68 11.94 3.76 8.38
CA HIS A 68 11.70 2.40 7.93
C HIS A 68 10.19 2.09 7.86
N PRO A 69 9.61 1.87 6.65
CA PRO A 69 8.18 1.62 6.48
C PRO A 69 7.66 0.39 7.21
N ALA A 70 8.52 -0.58 7.51
CA ALA A 70 8.16 -1.74 8.33
C ALA A 70 7.64 -1.30 9.70
N PHE A 71 8.26 -0.27 10.29
CA PHE A 71 7.84 0.37 11.53
C PHE A 71 6.81 1.48 11.30
N ARG A 72 6.30 1.64 10.08
CA ARG A 72 5.20 2.57 9.76
C ARG A 72 3.90 1.86 9.36
N LYS A 73 3.85 0.53 9.45
CA LYS A 73 2.64 -0.25 9.17
C LYS A 73 1.54 0.02 10.19
N PHE A 74 0.32 0.12 9.68
CA PHE A 74 -0.88 0.22 10.50
C PHE A 74 -1.12 -1.13 11.18
N ASN A 75 -1.48 -1.11 12.45
CA ASN A 75 -1.98 -2.31 13.11
C ASN A 75 -3.44 -2.58 12.67
N GLU A 76 -4.02 -3.68 13.16
CA GLU A 76 -5.37 -4.09 12.77
C GLU A 76 -6.44 -3.09 13.22
N GLN A 77 -6.33 -2.57 14.44
CA GLN A 77 -7.24 -1.57 14.99
C GLN A 77 -7.22 -0.27 14.16
N GLU A 78 -6.04 0.27 13.90
CA GLU A 78 -5.84 1.48 13.07
C GLU A 78 -6.35 1.26 11.64
N THR A 79 -6.18 0.06 11.11
CA THR A 79 -6.68 -0.31 9.78
C THR A 79 -8.21 -0.32 9.76
N SER A 80 -8.83 -0.93 10.76
CA SER A 80 -10.30 -0.99 10.91
C SER A 80 -10.88 0.41 11.05
N GLN A 81 -10.33 1.23 11.95
CA GLN A 81 -10.74 2.63 12.12
C GLN A 81 -10.59 3.45 10.84
N THR A 82 -9.47 3.29 10.12
CA THR A 82 -9.26 3.96 8.82
C THR A 82 -10.31 3.54 7.79
N SER A 83 -10.72 2.26 7.78
CA SER A 83 -11.77 1.78 6.88
C SER A 83 -13.11 2.43 7.20
N GLN A 84 -13.52 2.40 8.47
CA GLN A 84 -14.77 3.00 8.93
C GLN A 84 -14.83 4.50 8.62
N MET A 85 -13.75 5.24 8.86
CA MET A 85 -13.70 6.66 8.52
C MET A 85 -13.70 6.91 7.01
N SER A 86 -13.02 6.06 6.23
CA SER A 86 -13.06 6.18 4.77
C SER A 86 -14.44 5.87 4.19
N GLU A 87 -15.23 5.02 4.85
CA GLU A 87 -16.61 4.71 4.49
C GLU A 87 -17.56 5.86 4.75
N SER A 88 -17.38 6.58 5.86
CA SER A 88 -18.10 7.80 6.17
C SER A 88 -17.63 9.03 5.36
N LEU A 89 -16.91 8.80 4.26
CA LEU A 89 -16.40 9.82 3.34
C LEU A 89 -15.50 10.88 4.01
N LEU A 90 -14.90 10.56 5.17
CA LEU A 90 -13.98 11.47 5.81
C LEU A 90 -12.71 11.66 4.97
N MET A 91 -12.31 12.92 4.86
CA MET A 91 -11.09 13.28 4.13
C MET A 91 -9.86 12.69 4.81
N PRO A 92 -8.84 12.21 4.05
CA PRO A 92 -7.63 11.61 4.62
C PRO A 92 -6.91 12.48 5.67
N ARG A 93 -6.97 13.82 5.53
CA ARG A 93 -6.42 14.77 6.51
C ARG A 93 -7.15 14.72 7.86
N LYS A 94 -8.47 14.51 7.86
CA LYS A 94 -9.26 14.35 9.09
C LYS A 94 -8.98 13.00 9.74
N ILE A 95 -8.91 11.94 8.92
CA ILE A 95 -8.49 10.60 9.35
C ILE A 95 -7.12 10.67 10.05
N GLN A 96 -6.17 11.42 9.47
CA GLN A 96 -4.87 11.64 10.10
C GLN A 96 -4.97 12.30 11.46
N ALA A 97 -5.69 13.41 11.56
CA ALA A 97 -5.82 14.13 12.82
C ALA A 97 -6.38 13.23 13.93
N GLN A 98 -7.41 12.44 13.60
CA GLN A 98 -8.05 11.52 14.54
C GLN A 98 -7.15 10.34 14.93
N LEU A 99 -6.41 9.75 13.98
CA LEU A 99 -5.45 8.69 14.29
C LEU A 99 -4.28 9.22 15.13
N CYS A 100 -3.82 10.46 14.90
CA CYS A 100 -2.75 11.05 15.68
C CYS A 100 -3.20 11.39 17.10
N SER A 101 -4.44 11.85 17.30
CA SER A 101 -4.95 12.18 18.64
C SER A 101 -5.20 10.97 19.53
N GLN A 102 -5.38 9.78 18.95
CA GLN A 102 -5.65 8.54 19.68
C GLN A 102 -4.40 7.70 19.98
N ARG A 103 -3.25 8.04 19.38
CA ARG A 103 -2.00 7.29 19.59
C ARG A 103 -1.30 7.82 20.84
N GLU A 104 -1.04 6.94 21.80
CA GLU A 104 -0.17 7.21 22.95
C GLU A 104 1.32 7.32 22.55
N SER A 105 1.70 6.78 21.38
CA SER A 105 3.10 6.78 20.91
C SER A 105 3.43 8.01 20.06
N ASP A 106 4.67 8.50 20.19
CA ASP A 106 5.32 9.58 19.43
C ASP A 106 5.60 9.23 17.95
N ARG A 107 4.61 8.61 17.31
CA ARG A 107 4.66 8.09 15.95
C ARG A 107 3.82 8.99 15.06
N PRO A 108 4.37 10.09 14.53
CA PRO A 108 3.63 10.92 13.60
C PRO A 108 3.30 10.08 12.37
N GLY A 109 2.01 9.79 12.17
CA GLY A 109 1.55 9.14 10.96
C GLY A 109 1.95 10.02 9.78
N ILE A 110 2.88 9.55 8.94
CA ILE A 110 3.29 10.29 7.76
C ILE A 110 2.06 10.41 6.87
N PRO A 111 1.65 11.63 6.46
CA PRO A 111 0.43 11.83 5.68
C PRO A 111 0.33 10.86 4.51
N GLN A 112 1.45 10.66 3.81
CA GLN A 112 1.54 9.75 2.67
C GLN A 112 1.16 8.30 2.99
N ASP A 113 1.50 7.79 4.16
CA ASP A 113 1.16 6.42 4.55
C ASP A 113 -0.35 6.27 4.77
N ILE A 114 -1.02 7.30 5.28
CA ILE A 114 -2.48 7.34 5.43
C ILE A 114 -3.15 7.39 4.05
N TYR A 115 -2.69 8.25 3.14
CA TYR A 115 -3.19 8.26 1.77
C TYR A 115 -3.01 6.90 1.09
N ASN A 116 -1.86 6.26 1.28
CA ASN A 116 -1.60 4.93 0.75
C ASN A 116 -2.53 3.88 1.37
N GLN A 117 -2.80 3.96 2.67
CA GLN A 117 -3.70 3.03 3.37
C GLN A 117 -5.15 3.19 2.91
N VAL A 118 -5.67 4.41 2.84
CA VAL A 118 -7.02 4.69 2.29
C VAL A 118 -7.11 4.19 0.85
N LYS A 119 -6.07 4.40 0.04
CA LYS A 119 -6.02 3.88 -1.33
C LYS A 119 -6.06 2.36 -1.39
N ARG A 120 -5.35 1.67 -0.49
CA ARG A 120 -5.39 0.19 -0.40
C ARG A 120 -6.78 -0.30 -0.03
N ILE A 121 -7.40 0.28 1.01
CA ILE A 121 -8.76 -0.06 1.43
C ILE A 121 -9.76 0.11 0.28
N LYS A 122 -9.69 1.23 -0.45
CA LYS A 122 -10.53 1.45 -1.64
C LYS A 122 -10.29 0.40 -2.72
N LYS A 123 -9.03 0.06 -3.00
CA LYS A 123 -8.68 -0.96 -4.00
C LYS A 123 -9.20 -2.35 -3.61
N ASP A 124 -9.05 -2.72 -2.34
CA ASP A 124 -9.45 -4.01 -1.82
C ASP A 124 -10.98 -4.15 -1.85
N LYS A 125 -11.71 -3.09 -1.50
CA LYS A 125 -13.18 -3.00 -1.66
C LYS A 125 -13.65 -3.15 -3.09
N LEU A 126 -12.96 -2.49 -4.01
CA LEU A 126 -13.27 -2.61 -5.43
C LEU A 126 -12.85 -3.98 -5.99
N GLN A 127 -12.16 -4.83 -5.21
CA GLN A 127 -11.60 -6.11 -5.65
C GLN A 127 -10.73 -5.94 -6.92
N GLY A 128 -10.02 -4.81 -7.01
CA GLY A 128 -9.22 -4.46 -8.18
C GLY A 128 -10.00 -3.90 -9.38
N ARG A 129 -11.33 -3.77 -9.32
CA ARG A 129 -12.15 -3.07 -10.33
C ARG A 129 -11.82 -1.57 -10.36
N ARG A 130 -12.01 -0.96 -11.53
CA ARG A 130 -11.96 0.51 -11.67
C ARG A 130 -13.18 1.12 -10.99
N SER A 131 -13.02 2.27 -10.33
CA SER A 131 -14.11 2.93 -9.59
C SER A 131 -15.34 3.20 -10.45
N ILE A 132 -15.15 3.59 -11.72
CA ILE A 132 -16.25 3.83 -12.67
C ILE A 132 -17.03 2.56 -13.01
N ASN A 133 -16.35 1.40 -13.08
CA ASN A 133 -17.02 0.13 -13.35
C ASN A 133 -17.84 -0.30 -12.14
N ALA A 134 -17.29 -0.17 -10.92
CA ALA A 134 -18.04 -0.46 -9.71
C ALA A 134 -19.26 0.47 -9.56
N LEU A 135 -19.13 1.75 -9.94
CA LEU A 135 -20.27 2.66 -9.97
C LEU A 135 -21.35 2.17 -10.94
N ILE A 136 -20.99 1.77 -12.17
CA ILE A 136 -21.96 1.24 -13.14
C ILE A 136 -22.62 -0.05 -12.63
N ASP A 137 -21.86 -0.94 -11.99
CA ASP A 137 -22.40 -2.16 -11.40
C ASP A 137 -23.46 -1.81 -10.34
N THR A 138 -23.16 -0.87 -9.43
CA THR A 138 -24.12 -0.38 -8.43
C THR A 138 -25.35 0.27 -9.05
N LEU A 139 -25.20 1.10 -10.09
CA LEU A 139 -26.33 1.73 -10.78
C LEU A 139 -27.29 0.68 -11.40
N LYS A 140 -26.73 -0.42 -11.91
CA LYS A 140 -27.54 -1.55 -12.43
C LYS A 140 -28.24 -2.31 -11.32
N GLU A 141 -27.53 -2.61 -10.23
CA GLU A 141 -28.06 -3.36 -9.08
C GLU A 141 -29.20 -2.60 -8.38
N GLU A 142 -29.08 -1.28 -8.27
CA GLU A 142 -30.05 -0.40 -7.60
C GLU A 142 -31.14 0.14 -8.54
N ASN A 143 -31.29 -0.41 -9.74
CA ASN A 143 -32.30 -0.02 -10.75
C ASN A 143 -32.33 1.49 -11.10
N PHE A 144 -31.18 2.14 -11.10
CA PHE A 144 -31.08 3.53 -11.58
C PHE A 144 -31.31 3.58 -13.10
N VAL A 145 -31.92 4.68 -13.56
CA VAL A 145 -31.90 5.01 -14.99
C VAL A 145 -30.56 5.65 -15.28
N TRP A 146 -29.75 5.08 -16.19
CA TRP A 146 -28.43 5.60 -16.50
C TRP A 146 -28.04 5.42 -17.98
N SER A 147 -27.16 6.29 -18.46
CA SER A 147 -26.56 6.23 -19.79
C SER A 147 -25.09 6.68 -19.74
N SER A 148 -24.26 6.13 -20.63
CA SER A 148 -22.83 6.50 -20.68
C SER A 148 -22.37 6.70 -22.11
N ALA A 149 -21.57 7.74 -22.36
CA ALA A 149 -20.84 7.94 -23.60
C ALA A 149 -19.43 7.33 -23.49
N ARG A 150 -18.90 6.83 -24.62
CA ARG A 150 -17.55 6.26 -24.71
C ARG A 150 -16.78 6.82 -25.91
N ASP A 151 -15.46 6.87 -25.79
CA ASP A 151 -14.57 7.18 -26.92
C ASP A 151 -14.34 5.94 -27.81
N ALA A 152 -13.55 6.11 -28.88
CA ALA A 152 -13.22 5.04 -29.82
C ALA A 152 -12.44 3.89 -29.16
N GLU A 153 -11.70 4.19 -28.11
CA GLU A 153 -10.93 3.25 -27.29
C GLU A 153 -11.76 2.55 -26.20
N GLY A 154 -13.04 2.91 -26.06
CA GLY A 154 -13.97 2.33 -25.11
C GLY A 154 -13.89 2.88 -23.68
N HIS A 155 -13.18 3.98 -23.45
CA HIS A 155 -13.19 4.71 -22.18
C HIS A 155 -14.48 5.50 -22.02
N ILE A 156 -15.01 5.54 -20.80
CA ILE A 156 -16.21 6.33 -20.47
C ILE A 156 -15.83 7.80 -20.41
N THR A 157 -16.47 8.62 -21.25
CA THR A 157 -16.25 10.08 -21.34
C THR A 157 -17.35 10.86 -20.63
N SER A 158 -18.55 10.30 -20.48
CA SER A 158 -19.66 10.91 -19.75
C SER A 158 -20.58 9.85 -19.17
N LEU A 159 -21.15 10.13 -18.00
CA LEU A 159 -22.10 9.27 -17.30
C LEU A 159 -23.26 10.13 -16.80
N PHE A 160 -24.48 9.78 -17.18
CA PHE A 160 -25.71 10.38 -16.68
C PHE A 160 -26.48 9.31 -15.92
N PHE A 161 -27.05 9.67 -14.77
CA PHE A 161 -27.91 8.76 -14.02
C PHE A 161 -28.92 9.56 -13.21
N THR A 162 -30.10 8.99 -13.00
CA THR A 162 -31.16 9.54 -12.16
C THR A 162 -31.81 8.43 -11.34
N HIS A 163 -32.29 8.79 -10.15
CA HIS A 163 -33.08 7.87 -9.34
C HIS A 163 -34.41 7.59 -10.06
N PRO A 164 -34.90 6.35 -10.11
CA PRO A 164 -36.15 6.01 -10.81
C PRO A 164 -37.41 6.61 -10.19
N LEU A 165 -37.29 7.34 -9.07
CA LEU A 165 -38.40 8.00 -8.34
C LEU A 165 -38.31 9.53 -8.42
N LEU A 166 -37.57 10.06 -9.39
CA LEU A 166 -37.58 11.48 -9.76
C LEU A 166 -38.46 11.70 -11.00
#